data_AF-A0A7S0AC95-F1
#
_entry.id   AF-A0A7S0AC95-F1
#
_cell.length_a   1.000
_cell.length_b   1.000
_cell.length_c   1.000
_cell.angle_alpha   90.00
_cell.angle_beta   90.00
_cell.angle_gamma   90.00
#
_symmetry.space_group_name_H-M   'P 1'
#
loop_
_entity.id
_entity.type
_entity.pdbx_description
1 polymer ?
#
loop_
_entity_poly.entity_id
_entity_poly.type
_entity_poly.pdbx_seq_one_letter_code
_entity_poly.pdbx_strand_id
1 'polypeptide(L)'
;GFQFIPLLEVGREKCIQKGCEEPLASSAMVAPPQWQFQAVWLGAMLRPTQAWMEYEGLPSCPEYMNPLRERQLNMGQPPLQWTNLPRQPYNWKNFSVVAQVHIAKMFDISSKNQEYKVQMGIDWFWRDCSLQFNHSGHDGMVRIENPNSEDLKQFWHLNPRILEVKSTEDDMRSLHVTFVWDGMVILRERFTSTMQCAFNFVNYPFDQQTCNMTIEVSGAENSDFLNARWRGPSNDDSMGHSHPKGGLFVDSIHNMEWIIPDVEGWDFGEGDRTKVLPASRTRQKLPTLTLGFTLTRRPHFMEVNLITPTILTL
;
A
#
# COMPACT_ATOMS: atom_id res chain seq x y z
N GLY A 1 -20.76 4.89 28.53
CA GLY A 1 -20.02 4.33 29.68
C GLY A 1 -19.31 3.09 29.19
N PHE A 2 -18.00 3.16 29.03
CA PHE A 2 -17.21 2.04 28.52
C PHE A 2 -16.87 1.08 29.67
N GLN A 3 -17.20 -0.18 29.46
CA GLN A 3 -17.05 -1.26 30.42
C GLN A 3 -15.69 -1.94 30.19
N PHE A 4 -14.83 -1.93 31.21
CA PHE A 4 -13.54 -2.62 31.21
C PHE A 4 -13.74 -4.10 31.54
N ILE A 5 -13.09 -4.98 30.78
CA ILE A 5 -12.92 -6.40 31.11
C ILE A 5 -11.51 -6.56 31.68
N PRO A 6 -11.31 -6.96 32.95
CA PRO A 6 -9.99 -7.23 33.49
C PRO A 6 -9.54 -8.66 33.14
N LEU A 7 -8.30 -8.80 32.65
CA LEU A 7 -7.62 -10.08 32.47
C LEU A 7 -7.11 -10.59 33.82
N LEU A 8 -7.33 -11.89 34.04
CA LEU A 8 -7.09 -12.68 35.25
C LEU A 8 -5.64 -12.65 35.75
N GLU A 9 -5.48 -12.39 37.04
CA GLU A 9 -4.34 -12.81 37.85
C GLU A 9 -4.37 -14.33 38.04
N VAL A 10 -3.25 -15.01 37.75
CA VAL A 10 -3.04 -16.41 38.12
C VAL A 10 -1.74 -16.54 38.91
N GLY A 11 -1.88 -16.92 40.19
CA GLY A 11 -1.00 -17.86 40.86
C GLY A 11 0.22 -17.33 41.62
N ARG A 12 0.01 -16.73 42.80
CA ARG A 12 0.97 -16.82 43.91
C ARG A 12 0.48 -17.87 44.89
N GLU A 13 1.14 -19.02 44.93
CA GLU A 13 1.08 -19.92 46.09
C GLU A 13 2.42 -19.96 46.83
N LYS A 14 2.26 -20.03 48.15
CA LYS A 14 3.28 -19.88 49.20
C LYS A 14 4.09 -21.17 49.36
N CYS A 15 5.41 -21.05 49.47
CA CYS A 15 6.21 -22.01 50.22
C CYS A 15 6.57 -21.40 51.58
N ILE A 16 6.04 -21.99 52.64
CA ILE A 16 6.38 -21.74 54.05
C ILE A 16 7.26 -22.92 54.51
N GLN A 17 8.30 -22.57 55.27
CA GLN A 17 9.10 -23.39 56.20
C GLN A 17 10.27 -24.27 55.67
N LYS A 18 11.47 -23.82 56.09
CA LYS A 18 12.65 -24.54 56.61
C LYS A 18 13.32 -25.61 55.74
N GLY A 19 14.57 -25.33 55.35
CA GLY A 19 15.57 -26.34 55.01
C GLY A 19 16.41 -25.98 53.79
N CYS A 20 17.37 -25.07 53.96
CA CYS A 20 18.52 -25.01 53.06
C CYS A 20 19.54 -26.04 53.53
N GLU A 21 19.94 -26.97 52.65
CA GLU A 21 21.22 -27.68 52.71
C GLU A 21 21.58 -28.15 51.29
N GLU A 22 22.60 -27.52 50.70
CA GLU A 22 23.50 -28.10 49.69
C GLU A 22 24.47 -29.09 50.40
N PRO A 23 25.22 -30.02 49.75
CA PRO A 23 25.91 -29.82 48.46
C PRO A 23 26.20 -31.07 47.58
N LEU A 24 27.00 -30.84 46.53
CA LEU A 24 27.92 -31.74 45.79
C LEU A 24 27.52 -32.24 44.38
N ALA A 25 28.03 -31.48 43.40
CA ALA A 25 28.97 -31.89 42.35
C ALA A 25 28.70 -33.11 41.44
N SER A 26 28.74 -32.77 40.15
CA SER A 26 29.28 -33.55 39.02
C SER A 26 28.45 -34.69 38.45
N SER A 27 27.68 -34.37 37.42
CA SER A 27 27.68 -35.14 36.18
C SER A 27 27.08 -34.28 35.06
N ALA A 28 27.84 -34.12 33.99
CA ALA A 28 27.40 -33.48 32.77
C ALA A 28 26.13 -34.16 32.23
N MET A 29 25.05 -33.39 32.12
CA MET A 29 23.94 -33.72 31.24
C MET A 29 23.74 -32.55 30.29
N VAL A 30 23.98 -32.84 29.02
CA VAL A 30 23.68 -32.01 27.86
C VAL A 30 22.20 -31.65 27.92
N ALA A 31 21.90 -30.36 28.05
CA ALA A 31 20.54 -29.85 28.02
C ALA A 31 19.94 -30.04 26.61
N PRO A 32 18.67 -30.48 26.49
CA PRO A 32 18.00 -30.60 25.21
C PRO A 32 17.79 -29.22 24.55
N PRO A 33 17.79 -29.12 23.20
CA PRO A 33 17.95 -27.88 22.44
C PRO A 33 16.69 -27.00 22.39
N GLN A 34 15.86 -27.02 23.44
CA GLN A 34 14.52 -26.42 23.43
C GLN A 34 14.37 -25.23 24.40
N TRP A 35 15.42 -24.88 25.15
CA TRP A 35 15.35 -23.81 26.16
C TRP A 35 16.37 -22.67 25.97
N GLN A 36 17.15 -22.66 24.89
CA GLN A 36 17.96 -21.48 24.50
C GLN A 36 17.18 -20.48 23.63
N PHE A 37 15.95 -20.80 23.21
CA PHE A 37 15.13 -19.94 22.35
C PHE A 37 14.33 -18.87 23.10
N GLN A 38 14.15 -18.97 24.43
CA GLN A 38 13.27 -18.02 25.15
C GLN A 38 13.98 -16.77 25.72
N ALA A 39 15.31 -16.74 25.76
CA ALA A 39 16.04 -15.55 26.25
C ALA A 39 16.40 -14.53 25.14
N VAL A 40 16.22 -14.89 23.86
CA VAL A 40 16.43 -13.98 22.71
C VAL A 40 15.14 -13.24 22.33
N TRP A 41 13.97 -13.74 22.73
CA TRP A 41 12.67 -13.19 22.33
C TRP A 41 12.15 -12.02 23.18
N LEU A 42 12.66 -11.83 24.41
CA LEU A 42 12.24 -10.72 25.28
C LEU A 42 13.05 -9.42 25.08
N GLY A 43 14.14 -9.45 24.30
CA GLY A 43 14.95 -8.27 23.96
C GLY A 43 14.54 -7.57 22.65
N ALA A 44 13.66 -8.17 21.84
CA ALA A 44 13.29 -7.69 20.51
C ALA A 44 11.95 -6.92 20.47
N MET A 45 11.22 -6.81 21.58
CA MET A 45 9.88 -6.19 21.62
C MET A 45 9.85 -4.69 21.99
N LEU A 46 11.00 -4.00 22.08
CA LEU A 46 11.02 -2.59 22.51
C LEU A 46 11.56 -1.58 21.49
N ARG A 47 11.82 -1.94 20.23
CA ARG A 47 12.10 -0.95 19.17
C ARG A 47 11.69 -1.40 17.76
N PRO A 48 10.42 -1.23 17.35
CA PRO A 48 10.05 -1.23 15.94
C PRO A 48 9.54 0.15 15.53
N THR A 49 10.36 1.22 15.60
CA THR A 49 9.83 2.55 15.24
C THR A 49 10.75 3.48 14.46
N GLN A 50 12.06 3.21 14.33
CA GLN A 50 12.93 4.06 13.50
C GLN A 50 13.39 3.40 12.19
N ALA A 51 13.72 2.11 12.21
CA ALA A 51 14.24 1.42 11.03
C ALA A 51 13.21 1.21 9.90
N TRP A 52 11.91 1.12 10.23
CA TRP A 52 10.84 0.90 9.25
C TRP A 52 10.56 2.11 8.35
N MET A 53 10.94 3.34 8.78
CA MET A 53 10.44 4.58 8.16
C MET A 53 11.49 5.38 7.38
N GLU A 54 12.78 5.09 7.57
CA GLU A 54 13.87 5.68 6.77
C GLU A 54 13.97 5.03 5.37
N TYR A 55 13.26 3.91 5.16
CA TYR A 55 13.33 3.05 3.98
C TYR A 55 12.55 3.55 2.75
N GLU A 56 11.67 4.53 2.89
CA GLU A 56 10.79 4.95 1.78
C GLU A 56 11.42 5.98 0.83
N GLY A 57 12.68 6.37 1.09
CA GLY A 57 13.39 7.39 0.33
C GLY A 57 12.67 8.75 0.33
N LEU A 58 11.71 8.96 1.24
CA LEU A 58 11.01 10.21 1.46
C LEU A 58 11.82 11.02 2.49
N PRO A 59 12.07 12.31 2.24
CA PRO A 59 12.89 13.12 3.14
C PRO A 59 12.23 13.20 4.51
N SER A 60 12.99 12.99 5.59
CA SER A 60 12.52 13.21 6.94
C SER A 60 12.13 14.67 7.16
N CYS A 61 11.12 14.92 7.99
CA CYS A 61 10.78 16.28 8.38
C CYS A 61 11.94 16.93 9.15
N PRO A 62 12.36 18.16 8.80
CA PRO A 62 13.44 18.83 9.50
C PRO A 62 13.10 19.06 10.98
N GLU A 63 14.09 18.91 11.87
CA GLU A 63 13.91 19.06 13.33
C GLU A 63 13.36 20.43 13.76
N TYR A 64 13.63 21.48 12.99
CA TYR A 64 13.12 22.84 13.25
C TYR A 64 11.66 23.02 12.83
N MET A 65 11.11 22.11 12.03
CA MET A 65 9.71 22.14 11.60
C MET A 65 8.78 21.39 12.54
N ASN A 66 9.29 20.80 13.63
CA ASN A 66 8.46 20.08 14.58
C ASN A 66 7.51 21.08 15.28
N PRO A 67 6.21 21.07 14.97
CA PRO A 67 5.27 22.01 15.58
C PRO A 67 5.07 21.73 17.07
N LEU A 68 5.62 20.63 17.61
CA LEU A 68 5.69 20.36 19.04
C LEU A 68 6.79 21.19 19.73
N ARG A 69 7.88 21.55 19.03
CA ARG A 69 8.99 22.34 19.58
C ARG A 69 8.62 23.82 19.72
N GLU A 70 7.90 24.37 18.74
CA GLU A 70 7.32 25.72 18.84
C GLU A 70 6.17 25.78 19.87
N ARG A 71 5.41 24.69 20.06
CA ARG A 71 4.31 24.63 21.04
C ARG A 71 4.77 24.54 22.50
N GLN A 72 5.93 23.95 22.79
CA GLN A 72 6.49 24.01 24.14
C GLN A 72 6.88 25.44 24.57
N LEU A 73 7.13 26.33 23.61
CA LEU A 73 7.45 27.73 23.89
C LEU A 73 6.22 28.64 24.03
N ASN A 74 5.02 28.18 23.65
CA ASN A 74 3.78 28.96 23.70
C ASN A 74 2.63 28.16 24.35
N MET A 75 2.69 27.97 25.67
CA MET A 75 1.61 27.38 26.48
C MET A 75 0.42 28.34 26.66
N GLY A 76 -0.32 28.62 25.57
CA GLY A 76 -1.50 29.50 25.65
C GLY A 76 -2.44 29.48 24.45
N GLN A 77 -2.24 28.62 23.44
CA GLN A 77 -3.14 28.56 22.28
C GLN A 77 -4.11 27.37 22.37
N PRO A 78 -5.39 27.57 21.99
CA PRO A 78 -6.39 26.50 21.98
C PRO A 78 -6.00 25.35 21.03
N PRO A 79 -6.54 24.13 21.25
CA PRO A 79 -6.33 23.01 20.34
C PRO A 79 -6.75 23.41 18.92
N LEU A 80 -5.98 22.93 17.93
CA LEU A 80 -6.17 23.21 16.51
C LEU A 80 -7.66 23.17 16.13
N GLN A 81 -8.26 24.33 15.90
CA GLN A 81 -9.44 24.40 15.04
C GLN A 81 -8.93 24.12 13.64
N TRP A 82 -9.27 22.96 13.09
CA TRP A 82 -9.09 22.64 11.68
C TRP A 82 -9.85 23.69 10.86
N THR A 83 -9.17 24.74 10.42
CA THR A 83 -9.77 25.77 9.56
C THR A 83 -10.19 25.13 8.23
N ASN A 84 -11.42 25.39 7.80
CA ASN A 84 -12.24 24.70 6.79
C ASN A 84 -11.72 24.68 5.32
N LEU A 85 -10.42 24.55 5.08
CA LEU A 85 -9.87 24.26 3.75
C LEU A 85 -8.79 23.19 3.90
N PRO A 86 -8.73 22.18 3.01
CA PRO A 86 -7.65 21.19 3.04
C PRO A 86 -6.33 21.94 2.89
N ARG A 87 -5.57 22.01 3.98
CA ARG A 87 -4.33 22.77 4.05
C ARG A 87 -3.32 22.06 3.15
N GLN A 88 -2.76 22.78 2.17
CA GLN A 88 -1.70 22.24 1.33
C GLN A 88 -0.50 21.83 2.20
N PRO A 89 0.19 20.72 1.89
CA PRO A 89 1.32 20.25 2.67
C PRO A 89 2.42 21.33 2.73
N TYR A 90 3.04 21.46 3.90
CA TYR A 90 4.06 22.49 4.15
C TYR A 90 5.32 22.18 3.30
N ASN A 91 5.78 23.16 2.51
CA ASN A 91 6.88 23.05 1.53
C ASN A 91 6.58 22.22 0.25
N TRP A 92 5.43 22.50 -0.37
CA TRP A 92 4.93 21.87 -1.61
C TRP A 92 5.88 21.86 -2.82
N LYS A 93 6.91 22.71 -2.88
CA LYS A 93 7.73 22.88 -4.10
C LYS A 93 8.42 21.59 -4.58
N ASN A 94 8.62 20.59 -3.71
CA ASN A 94 9.15 19.26 -4.03
C ASN A 94 8.37 18.19 -3.26
N PHE A 95 7.07 18.07 -3.53
CA PHE A 95 6.23 17.10 -2.84
C PHE A 95 6.26 15.75 -3.58
N SER A 96 6.79 14.72 -2.94
CA SER A 96 6.91 13.38 -3.54
C SER A 96 5.91 12.42 -2.92
N VAL A 97 5.24 11.66 -3.78
CA VAL A 97 4.36 10.57 -3.41
C VAL A 97 4.89 9.27 -3.99
N VAL A 98 4.76 8.22 -3.21
CA VAL A 98 5.20 6.87 -3.57
C VAL A 98 3.96 5.98 -3.65
N ALA A 99 3.85 5.18 -4.70
CA ALA A 99 2.73 4.28 -4.91
C ALA A 99 3.17 2.81 -4.89
N GLN A 100 2.27 1.97 -4.39
CA GLN A 100 2.38 0.52 -4.42
C GLN A 100 1.02 -0.07 -4.78
N VAL A 101 1.02 -1.04 -5.69
CA VAL A 101 -0.19 -1.70 -6.19
C VAL A 101 -0.22 -3.15 -5.73
N HIS A 102 -1.38 -3.61 -5.33
CA HIS A 102 -1.64 -5.01 -5.02
C HIS A 102 -2.77 -5.52 -5.91
N ILE A 103 -2.48 -6.45 -6.80
CA ILE A 103 -3.46 -7.10 -7.66
C ILE A 103 -3.87 -8.40 -7.01
N ALA A 104 -5.07 -8.40 -6.40
CA ALA A 104 -5.62 -9.57 -5.73
C ALA A 104 -6.19 -10.57 -6.74
N LYS A 105 -6.87 -10.07 -7.79
CA LYS A 105 -7.53 -10.94 -8.77
C LYS A 105 -7.76 -10.24 -10.09
N MET A 106 -7.64 -10.98 -11.18
CA MET A 106 -8.13 -10.60 -12.51
C MET A 106 -9.08 -11.66 -13.04
N PHE A 107 -10.25 -11.24 -13.53
CA PHE A 107 -11.32 -12.13 -13.95
C PHE A 107 -12.19 -11.48 -15.04
N ASP A 108 -13.11 -12.26 -15.60
CA ASP A 108 -14.07 -11.78 -16.61
C ASP A 108 -13.39 -11.05 -17.79
N ILE A 109 -12.34 -11.68 -18.34
CA ILE A 109 -11.58 -11.15 -19.48
C ILE A 109 -12.41 -11.38 -20.75
N SER A 110 -13.04 -10.33 -21.26
CA SER A 110 -13.92 -10.37 -22.41
C SER A 110 -13.16 -9.97 -23.68
N SER A 111 -12.88 -10.96 -24.54
CA SER A 111 -12.30 -10.71 -25.87
C SER A 111 -13.25 -9.89 -26.75
N LYS A 112 -14.57 -10.05 -26.59
CA LYS A 112 -15.58 -9.33 -27.38
C LYS A 112 -15.61 -7.84 -27.03
N ASN A 113 -15.59 -7.52 -25.74
CA ASN A 113 -15.67 -6.14 -25.27
C ASN A 113 -14.29 -5.49 -25.11
N GLN A 114 -13.21 -6.27 -25.23
CA GLN A 114 -11.83 -5.81 -25.04
C GLN A 114 -11.64 -5.22 -23.62
N GLU A 115 -12.16 -5.96 -22.63
CA GLU A 115 -12.27 -5.52 -21.24
C GLU A 115 -11.88 -6.65 -20.29
N TYR A 116 -11.42 -6.29 -19.10
CA TYR A 116 -11.20 -7.23 -18.01
C TYR A 116 -11.59 -6.61 -16.67
N LYS A 117 -12.02 -7.45 -15.71
CA LYS A 117 -12.24 -7.02 -14.33
C LYS A 117 -11.01 -7.30 -13.49
N VAL A 118 -10.68 -6.34 -12.63
CA VAL A 118 -9.57 -6.46 -11.68
C VAL A 118 -10.03 -6.02 -10.30
N GLN A 119 -9.68 -6.82 -9.29
CA GLN A 119 -9.77 -6.47 -7.89
C GLN A 119 -8.36 -6.13 -7.40
N MET A 120 -8.17 -4.91 -6.93
CA MET A 120 -6.86 -4.42 -6.54
C MET A 120 -6.90 -3.44 -5.37
N GLY A 121 -5.74 -3.28 -4.74
CA GLY A 121 -5.44 -2.24 -3.78
C GLY A 121 -4.34 -1.32 -4.28
N ILE A 122 -4.41 -0.04 -3.92
CA ILE A 122 -3.36 0.94 -4.13
C ILE A 122 -3.03 1.59 -2.80
N ASP A 123 -1.77 1.47 -2.40
CA ASP A 123 -1.22 2.10 -1.21
C ASP A 123 -0.38 3.30 -1.66
N TRP A 124 -0.74 4.48 -1.15
CA TRP A 124 -0.01 5.72 -1.35
C TRP A 124 0.70 6.14 -0.08
N PHE A 125 1.91 6.62 -0.27
CA PHE A 125 2.84 6.98 0.78
C PHE A 125 3.36 8.39 0.53
N TRP A 126 3.18 9.27 1.50
CA TRP A 126 3.79 10.60 1.48
C TRP A 126 4.03 11.09 2.90
N ARG A 127 4.75 12.20 3.00
CA ARG A 127 5.04 12.82 4.28
C ARG A 127 4.52 14.25 4.31
N ASP A 128 3.79 14.57 5.38
CA ASP A 128 3.31 15.92 5.68
C ASP A 128 3.74 16.30 7.11
N CYS A 129 4.70 17.22 7.19
CA CYS A 129 5.24 17.67 8.47
C CYS A 129 4.23 18.46 9.33
N SER A 130 3.14 18.95 8.73
CA SER A 130 2.08 19.63 9.48
C SER A 130 1.23 18.68 10.31
N LEU A 131 1.27 17.38 10.00
CA LEU A 131 0.52 16.32 10.68
C LEU A 131 1.31 15.64 11.80
N GLN A 132 2.50 16.14 12.14
CA GLN A 132 3.26 15.58 13.25
C GLN A 132 2.52 15.73 14.58
N PHE A 133 2.50 14.65 15.36
CA PHE A 133 1.88 14.61 16.67
C PHE A 133 2.75 13.84 17.66
N ASN A 134 2.46 14.00 18.95
CA ASN A 134 3.25 13.35 19.99
C ASN A 134 2.95 11.84 20.03
N HIS A 135 4.00 11.02 19.91
CA HIS A 135 3.93 9.57 19.97
C HIS A 135 3.20 9.05 21.22
N SER A 136 3.36 9.70 22.37
CA SER A 136 2.87 9.20 23.66
C SER A 136 1.34 9.19 23.81
N GLY A 137 0.58 9.88 22.94
CA GLY A 137 -0.87 9.98 23.06
C GLY A 137 -1.68 8.93 22.29
N HIS A 138 -1.09 8.30 21.26
CA HIS A 138 -1.83 7.54 20.25
C HIS A 138 -1.08 6.29 19.76
N ASP A 139 -0.22 5.67 20.57
CA ASP A 139 0.60 4.51 20.16
C ASP A 139 1.40 4.77 18.86
N GLY A 140 1.76 6.04 18.63
CA GLY A 140 2.44 6.49 17.43
C GLY A 140 1.60 6.52 16.13
N MET A 141 0.32 6.13 16.12
CA MET A 141 -0.49 6.05 14.90
C MET A 141 -1.97 6.43 15.11
N VAL A 142 -2.55 7.13 14.14
CA VAL A 142 -3.99 7.44 14.08
C VAL A 142 -4.56 6.85 12.80
N ARG A 143 -5.64 6.09 12.88
CA ARG A 143 -6.29 5.44 11.74
C ARG A 143 -7.71 5.97 11.54
N ILE A 144 -8.04 6.28 10.28
CA ILE A 144 -9.39 6.64 9.83
C ILE A 144 -9.83 5.58 8.84
N GLU A 145 -10.90 4.85 9.18
CA GLU A 145 -11.41 3.72 8.38
C GLU A 145 -12.67 4.08 7.58
N ASN A 146 -13.26 5.26 7.83
CA ASN A 146 -14.51 5.67 7.19
C ASN A 146 -14.27 6.69 6.05
N PRO A 147 -14.52 6.34 4.77
CA PRO A 147 -14.39 7.25 3.62
C PRO A 147 -15.29 8.49 3.71
N ASN A 148 -16.42 8.39 4.40
CA ASN A 148 -17.40 9.46 4.55
C ASN A 148 -17.23 10.27 5.84
N SER A 149 -16.15 10.05 6.59
CA SER A 149 -15.86 10.85 7.78
C SER A 149 -15.63 12.31 7.39
N GLU A 150 -16.20 13.24 8.16
CA GLU A 150 -15.92 14.67 8.03
C GLU A 150 -14.43 14.97 8.25
N ASP A 151 -13.71 14.08 8.92
CA ASP A 151 -12.28 14.17 9.18
C ASP A 151 -11.45 14.05 7.88
N LEU A 152 -11.86 13.20 6.92
CA LEU A 152 -11.17 13.10 5.63
C LEU A 152 -11.33 14.35 4.77
N LYS A 153 -12.44 15.09 4.93
CA LYS A 153 -12.67 16.35 4.20
C LYS A 153 -11.78 17.48 4.70
N GLN A 154 -11.30 17.40 5.94
CA GLN A 154 -10.44 18.41 6.56
C GLN A 154 -8.97 18.24 6.18
N PHE A 155 -8.61 17.08 5.64
CA PHE A 155 -7.24 16.73 5.27
C PHE A 155 -7.04 16.80 3.75
N TRP A 156 -5.86 17.27 3.35
CA TRP A 156 -5.44 17.20 1.95
C TRP A 156 -5.10 15.76 1.60
N HIS A 157 -5.72 15.20 0.56
CA HIS A 157 -5.39 13.85 0.08
C HIS A 157 -5.28 13.83 -1.44
N LEU A 158 -4.59 12.81 -1.95
CA LEU A 158 -4.48 12.57 -3.37
C LEU A 158 -5.83 12.17 -3.97
N ASN A 159 -6.03 12.55 -5.23
CA ASN A 159 -7.15 12.10 -6.05
C ASN A 159 -6.60 11.45 -7.32
N PRO A 160 -6.08 10.21 -7.22
CA PRO A 160 -5.57 9.49 -8.37
C PRO A 160 -6.71 9.05 -9.29
N ARG A 161 -6.44 9.05 -10.60
CA ARG A 161 -7.39 8.57 -11.61
C ARG A 161 -6.71 7.57 -12.52
N ILE A 162 -7.33 6.41 -12.68
CA ILE A 162 -6.89 5.42 -13.67
C ILE A 162 -7.53 5.75 -15.03
N LEU A 163 -6.70 5.80 -16.08
CA LEU A 163 -7.13 6.25 -17.40
C LEU A 163 -7.92 5.18 -18.17
N GLU A 164 -7.60 3.92 -17.93
CA GLU A 164 -8.18 2.76 -18.60
C GLU A 164 -9.43 2.20 -17.89
N VAL A 165 -9.90 2.84 -16.81
CA VAL A 165 -11.15 2.45 -16.14
C VAL A 165 -12.35 2.81 -17.01
N LYS A 166 -13.20 1.81 -17.27
CA LYS A 166 -14.52 1.98 -17.88
C LYS A 166 -15.61 2.17 -16.81
N SER A 167 -15.54 1.36 -15.74
CA SER A 167 -16.45 1.45 -14.60
C SER A 167 -15.79 0.92 -13.33
N THR A 168 -16.24 1.43 -12.19
CA THR A 168 -15.81 0.97 -10.86
C THR A 168 -17.03 0.50 -10.09
N GLU A 169 -16.89 -0.60 -9.36
CA GLU A 169 -17.93 -1.12 -8.47
C GLU A 169 -17.83 -0.38 -7.13
N ASP A 170 -18.58 0.70 -6.98
CA ASP A 170 -18.50 1.60 -5.81
C ASP A 170 -18.85 0.92 -4.49
N ASP A 171 -19.76 -0.06 -4.50
CA ASP A 171 -20.20 -0.80 -3.31
C ASP A 171 -19.06 -1.59 -2.63
N MET A 172 -17.98 -1.86 -3.36
CA MET A 172 -16.82 -2.61 -2.85
C MET A 172 -15.59 -1.73 -2.61
N ARG A 173 -15.74 -0.40 -2.71
CA ARG A 173 -14.63 0.53 -2.47
C ARG A 173 -14.40 0.70 -0.98
N SER A 174 -13.16 0.52 -0.55
CA SER A 174 -12.71 0.82 0.81
C SER A 174 -11.54 1.79 0.79
N LEU A 175 -11.54 2.72 1.75
CA LEU A 175 -10.54 3.77 1.89
C LEU A 175 -10.09 3.82 3.34
N HIS A 176 -8.80 3.68 3.59
CA HIS A 176 -8.23 3.76 4.93
C HIS A 176 -7.07 4.74 4.93
N VAL A 177 -7.03 5.64 5.90
CA VAL A 177 -5.93 6.58 6.08
C VAL A 177 -5.25 6.31 7.41
N THR A 178 -3.93 6.15 7.39
CA THR A 178 -3.12 6.04 8.59
C THR A 178 -2.16 7.22 8.65
N PHE A 179 -2.21 7.97 9.74
CA PHE A 179 -1.25 8.99 10.09
C PHE A 179 -0.27 8.42 11.10
N VAL A 180 1.02 8.58 10.84
CA VAL A 180 2.09 8.21 11.77
C VAL A 180 2.63 9.47 12.43
N TRP A 181 3.05 9.34 13.69
CA TRP A 181 3.48 10.45 14.54
C TRP A 181 4.55 11.37 13.92
N ASP A 182 5.39 10.83 13.04
CA ASP A 182 6.49 11.51 12.37
C ASP A 182 6.04 12.31 11.12
N GLY A 183 4.74 12.32 10.83
CA GLY A 183 4.12 13.00 9.70
C GLY A 183 3.97 12.12 8.46
N MET A 184 4.29 10.82 8.53
CA MET A 184 4.03 9.90 7.44
C MET A 184 2.53 9.66 7.28
N VAL A 185 2.05 9.64 6.04
CA VAL A 185 0.66 9.37 5.69
C VAL A 185 0.60 8.19 4.73
N ILE A 186 -0.25 7.23 5.09
CA ILE A 186 -0.51 6.03 4.30
C ILE A 186 -1.99 6.02 3.93
N LEU A 187 -2.29 6.15 2.64
CA LEU A 187 -3.64 6.06 2.09
C LEU A 187 -3.78 4.72 1.37
N ARG A 188 -4.69 3.88 1.83
CA ARG A 188 -4.97 2.57 1.22
C ARG A 188 -6.35 2.58 0.59
N GLU A 189 -6.38 2.35 -0.71
CA GLU A 189 -7.59 2.21 -1.50
C GLU A 189 -7.73 0.75 -1.93
N ARG A 190 -8.89 0.12 -1.75
CA ARG A 190 -9.19 -1.18 -2.38
C ARG A 190 -10.50 -1.10 -3.11
N PHE A 191 -10.56 -1.61 -4.33
CA PHE A 191 -11.75 -1.54 -5.17
C PHE A 191 -11.70 -2.59 -6.29
N THR A 192 -12.85 -2.79 -6.92
CA THR A 192 -13.00 -3.61 -8.13
C THR A 192 -13.36 -2.70 -9.30
N SER A 193 -12.65 -2.83 -10.41
CA SER A 193 -12.89 -2.03 -11.61
C SER A 193 -12.88 -2.88 -12.87
N THR A 194 -13.67 -2.42 -13.85
CA THR A 194 -13.61 -2.91 -15.23
C THR A 194 -12.67 -2.00 -16.02
N MET A 195 -11.62 -2.60 -16.56
CA MET A 195 -10.58 -1.93 -17.34
C MET A 195 -10.76 -2.24 -18.82
N GLN A 196 -10.44 -1.27 -19.67
CA GLN A 196 -10.38 -1.44 -21.12
C GLN A 196 -8.95 -1.76 -21.58
N CYS A 197 -8.81 -2.67 -22.53
CA CYS A 197 -7.53 -3.01 -23.14
C CYS A 197 -7.74 -3.44 -24.58
N ALA A 198 -7.12 -2.73 -25.53
CA ALA A 198 -7.30 -3.00 -26.95
C ALA A 198 -6.63 -4.32 -27.35
N PHE A 199 -7.42 -5.28 -27.82
CA PHE A 199 -6.91 -6.60 -28.19
C PHE A 199 -6.55 -6.70 -29.68
N ASN A 200 -5.43 -7.34 -29.97
CA ASN A 200 -4.97 -7.69 -31.31
C ASN A 200 -5.26 -9.16 -31.61
N PHE A 201 -6.19 -9.42 -32.53
CA PHE A 201 -6.61 -10.78 -32.89
C PHE A 201 -5.93 -11.36 -34.14
N VAL A 202 -4.87 -10.74 -34.65
CA VAL A 202 -4.19 -11.19 -35.89
C VAL A 202 -3.77 -12.66 -35.81
N ASN A 203 -3.32 -13.12 -34.64
CA ASN A 203 -2.86 -14.50 -34.43
C ASN A 203 -3.86 -15.36 -33.62
N TYR A 204 -5.14 -15.00 -33.58
CA TYR A 204 -6.13 -15.76 -32.81
C TYR A 204 -6.18 -17.24 -33.28
N PRO A 205 -6.13 -18.24 -32.38
CA PRO A 205 -6.20 -18.18 -30.91
C PRO A 205 -4.84 -18.20 -30.17
N PHE A 206 -3.73 -18.02 -30.89
CA PHE A 206 -2.36 -17.96 -30.38
C PHE A 206 -1.91 -16.52 -30.08
N ASP A 207 -2.87 -15.66 -29.72
CA ASP A 207 -2.66 -14.24 -29.52
C ASP A 207 -2.08 -13.90 -28.15
N GLN A 208 -1.37 -12.77 -28.11
CA GLN A 208 -0.87 -12.13 -26.91
C GLN A 208 -1.45 -10.71 -26.85
N GLN A 209 -1.91 -10.30 -25.68
CA GLN A 209 -2.56 -9.01 -25.47
C GLN A 209 -1.76 -8.17 -24.49
N THR A 210 -1.29 -7.01 -24.94
CA THR A 210 -0.56 -6.07 -24.09
C THR A 210 -1.50 -5.02 -23.55
N CYS A 211 -1.61 -4.94 -22.23
CA CYS A 211 -2.52 -4.07 -21.52
C CYS A 211 -1.73 -3.13 -20.60
N ASN A 212 -2.25 -1.91 -20.46
CA ASN A 212 -1.68 -0.90 -19.58
C ASN A 212 -2.71 -0.48 -18.52
N MET A 213 -2.21 -0.15 -17.34
CA MET A 213 -2.92 0.55 -16.29
C MET A 213 -2.14 1.80 -15.93
N THR A 214 -2.67 2.96 -16.30
CA THR A 214 -2.02 4.26 -16.11
C THR A 214 -2.77 5.06 -15.06
N ILE A 215 -2.09 5.39 -13.98
CA ILE A 215 -2.58 6.20 -12.88
C ILE A 215 -2.09 7.63 -13.08
N GLU A 216 -3.02 8.54 -13.37
CA GLU A 216 -2.82 9.99 -13.35
C GLU A 216 -2.97 10.46 -11.90
N VAL A 217 -1.89 10.99 -11.31
CA VAL A 217 -1.92 11.45 -9.93
C VAL A 217 -2.21 12.95 -9.91
N SER A 218 -3.28 13.33 -9.22
CA SER A 218 -3.64 14.73 -9.00
C SER A 218 -3.81 15.00 -7.51
N GLY A 219 -3.42 16.19 -7.07
CA GLY A 219 -3.48 16.59 -5.67
C GLY A 219 -4.01 18.01 -5.43
N ALA A 220 -4.00 18.89 -6.44
CA ALA A 220 -4.54 20.24 -6.34
C ALA A 220 -4.75 20.84 -7.74
N GLU A 221 -5.28 22.07 -7.79
CA GLU A 221 -5.44 22.85 -9.03
C GLU A 221 -4.12 23.10 -9.78
N ASN A 222 -2.97 23.01 -9.08
CA ASN A 222 -1.63 22.95 -9.68
C ASN A 222 -0.96 21.65 -9.24
N SER A 223 -0.30 20.94 -10.17
CA SER A 223 0.41 19.68 -9.89
C SER A 223 1.85 19.71 -10.37
N ASP A 224 2.33 20.84 -10.87
CA ASP A 224 3.70 20.99 -11.41
C ASP A 224 4.80 20.77 -10.35
N PHE A 225 4.42 20.63 -9.09
CA PHE A 225 5.29 20.42 -7.93
C PHE A 225 5.19 19.01 -7.33
N LEU A 226 4.22 18.22 -7.80
CA LEU A 226 3.94 16.88 -7.33
C LEU A 226 4.74 15.90 -8.19
N ASN A 227 5.58 15.11 -7.53
CA ASN A 227 6.31 14.02 -8.17
C ASN A 227 5.72 12.69 -7.68
N ALA A 228 5.29 11.82 -8.59
CA ALA A 228 4.86 10.47 -8.26
C ALA A 228 5.90 9.47 -8.74
N ARG A 229 6.18 8.46 -7.93
CA ARG A 229 7.09 7.36 -8.27
C ARG A 229 6.60 6.03 -7.71
N TRP A 230 7.09 4.94 -8.27
CA TRP A 230 6.85 3.61 -7.72
C TRP A 230 7.64 3.38 -6.44
N ARG A 231 7.10 2.56 -5.54
CA ARG A 231 7.86 2.10 -4.38
C ARG A 231 9.03 1.23 -4.86
N GLY A 232 10.24 1.61 -4.46
CA GLY A 232 11.44 0.82 -4.76
C GLY A 232 11.45 -0.52 -4.02
N PRO A 233 12.30 -1.47 -4.44
CA PRO A 233 12.45 -2.75 -3.75
C PRO A 233 12.88 -2.54 -2.30
N SER A 234 12.21 -3.23 -1.36
CA SER A 234 12.60 -3.27 0.05
C SER A 234 13.47 -4.50 0.30
N ASN A 235 14.62 -4.33 0.95
CA ASN A 235 15.47 -5.44 1.41
C ASN A 235 14.93 -6.11 2.69
N ASP A 236 13.69 -5.82 3.09
CA ASP A 236 13.12 -6.31 4.33
C ASP A 236 12.39 -7.64 4.11
N ASP A 237 13.09 -8.74 4.38
CA ASP A 237 12.58 -10.11 4.32
C ASP A 237 11.57 -10.42 5.44
N SER A 238 11.36 -9.52 6.41
CA SER A 238 10.52 -9.78 7.59
C SER A 238 9.02 -9.89 7.30
N MET A 239 8.58 -9.52 6.10
CA MET A 239 7.20 -9.71 5.62
C MET A 239 7.02 -10.89 4.64
N GLY A 240 8.08 -11.69 4.41
CA GLY A 240 8.01 -12.90 3.57
C GLY A 240 7.84 -12.66 2.07
N HIS A 241 7.85 -11.41 1.61
CA HIS A 241 7.66 -11.03 0.21
C HIS A 241 8.61 -9.89 -0.18
N SER A 242 9.92 -10.15 -0.15
CA SER A 242 10.94 -9.28 -0.76
C SER A 242 10.78 -9.32 -2.28
N HIS A 243 10.02 -8.39 -2.87
CA HIS A 243 9.83 -8.36 -4.32
C HIS A 243 10.88 -7.49 -5.03
N PRO A 244 11.46 -7.98 -6.15
CA PRO A 244 12.53 -7.29 -6.87
C PRO A 244 12.11 -5.94 -7.48
N LYS A 245 10.80 -5.66 -7.58
CA LYS A 245 10.25 -4.41 -8.11
C LYS A 245 9.40 -3.59 -7.13
N GLY A 246 9.36 -3.91 -5.83
CA GLY A 246 8.91 -3.04 -4.70
C GLY A 246 7.49 -2.44 -4.66
N GLY A 247 6.96 -2.02 -5.80
CA GLY A 247 5.70 -1.32 -5.99
C GLY A 247 4.58 -2.18 -6.55
N LEU A 248 4.77 -3.49 -6.73
CA LEU A 248 3.71 -4.41 -7.18
C LEU A 248 3.72 -5.71 -6.38
N PHE A 249 2.54 -6.07 -5.91
CA PHE A 249 2.22 -7.40 -5.42
C PHE A 249 1.14 -8.00 -6.32
N VAL A 250 1.31 -9.26 -6.72
CA VAL A 250 0.31 -9.99 -7.51
C VAL A 250 0.07 -11.31 -6.77
N ASP A 251 -1.17 -11.56 -6.38
CA ASP A 251 -1.55 -12.86 -5.80
C ASP A 251 -1.45 -13.95 -6.88
N SER A 252 -1.52 -15.23 -6.51
CA SER A 252 -1.56 -16.30 -7.53
C SER A 252 -2.88 -16.23 -8.30
N ILE A 253 -2.86 -15.59 -9.47
CA ILE A 253 -4.07 -15.41 -10.30
C ILE A 253 -4.16 -16.55 -11.31
N HIS A 254 -5.19 -17.38 -11.15
CA HIS A 254 -5.50 -18.45 -12.10
C HIS A 254 -6.68 -18.04 -12.99
N ASN A 255 -6.48 -18.18 -14.30
CA ASN A 255 -7.52 -18.04 -15.31
C ASN A 255 -7.48 -19.26 -16.25
N MET A 256 -8.66 -19.74 -16.66
CA MET A 256 -8.79 -20.95 -17.48
C MET A 256 -8.39 -20.72 -18.94
N GLU A 257 -8.55 -19.49 -19.43
CA GLU A 257 -8.29 -19.11 -20.83
C GLU A 257 -6.99 -18.31 -20.97
N TRP A 258 -6.62 -17.53 -19.97
CA TRP A 258 -5.48 -16.62 -20.04
C TRP A 258 -4.37 -17.01 -19.08
N ILE A 259 -3.13 -16.85 -19.52
CA ILE A 259 -1.93 -16.85 -18.68
C ILE A 259 -1.66 -15.38 -18.37
N ILE A 260 -1.79 -15.05 -17.09
CA ILE A 260 -1.46 -13.73 -16.55
C ILE A 260 -0.01 -13.81 -16.06
N PRO A 261 0.84 -12.83 -16.39
CA PRO A 261 2.24 -12.88 -16.00
C PRO A 261 2.41 -12.73 -14.48
N ASP A 262 3.37 -13.44 -13.93
CA ASP A 262 3.89 -13.18 -12.58
C ASP A 262 4.57 -11.80 -12.52
N VAL A 263 4.90 -11.32 -11.32
CA VAL A 263 5.44 -9.97 -11.04
C VAL A 263 6.58 -9.55 -11.98
N GLU A 264 7.41 -10.48 -12.45
CA GLU A 264 8.53 -10.19 -13.37
C GLU A 264 8.07 -9.72 -14.75
N GLY A 265 6.94 -10.24 -15.25
CA GLY A 265 6.37 -9.90 -16.55
C GLY A 265 5.55 -8.60 -16.56
N TRP A 266 5.62 -7.81 -15.48
CA TRP A 266 5.04 -6.48 -15.40
C TRP A 266 6.10 -5.40 -15.60
N ASP A 267 5.79 -4.45 -16.45
CA ASP A 267 6.63 -3.29 -16.76
C ASP A 267 6.14 -2.05 -16.03
N PHE A 268 7.08 -1.28 -15.50
CA PHE A 268 6.80 -0.07 -14.74
C PHE A 268 7.26 1.14 -15.54
N GLY A 269 6.35 2.08 -15.75
CA GLY A 269 6.61 3.37 -16.36
C GLY A 269 6.36 4.49 -15.36
N GLU A 270 7.22 5.50 -15.42
CA GLU A 270 7.01 6.81 -14.79
C GLU A 270 7.05 7.85 -15.91
N GLY A 271 6.18 8.86 -15.83
CA GLY A 271 6.13 9.91 -16.85
C GLY A 271 5.23 11.05 -16.44
N ASP A 272 5.02 11.99 -17.36
CA ASP A 272 4.12 13.12 -17.16
C ASP A 272 3.11 13.22 -18.30
N ARG A 273 1.86 13.52 -17.97
CA ARG A 273 0.82 13.87 -18.93
C ARG A 273 0.48 15.35 -18.81
N THR A 274 0.54 16.06 -19.94
CA THR A 274 0.10 17.45 -19.97
C THR A 274 -1.41 17.52 -20.16
N LYS A 275 -2.12 18.11 -19.20
CA LYS A 275 -3.55 18.40 -19.27
C LYS A 275 -3.75 19.89 -19.50
N VAL A 276 -4.60 20.24 -20.45
CA VAL A 276 -5.00 21.64 -20.69
C VAL A 276 -6.25 21.89 -19.87
N LEU A 277 -6.17 22.80 -18.90
CA LEU A 277 -7.34 23.19 -18.12
C LEU A 277 -8.24 24.10 -18.98
N PRO A 278 -9.52 23.75 -19.18
CA PRO A 278 -10.40 24.48 -20.10
C PRO A 278 -10.69 25.91 -19.63
N ALA A 279 -10.69 26.16 -18.31
CA ALA A 279 -11.00 27.46 -17.73
C ALA A 279 -9.85 28.48 -17.84
N SER A 280 -8.60 28.04 -17.66
CA SER A 280 -7.43 28.93 -17.62
C SER A 280 -6.55 28.84 -18.88
N ARG A 281 -6.85 27.90 -19.80
CA ARG A 281 -5.97 27.47 -20.91
C ARG A 281 -4.53 27.16 -20.48
N THR A 282 -4.31 26.97 -19.18
CA THR A 282 -3.00 26.69 -18.62
C THR A 282 -2.71 25.21 -18.82
N ARG A 283 -1.48 24.90 -19.21
CA ARG A 283 -0.99 23.53 -19.33
C ARG A 283 -0.46 23.12 -17.98
N GLN A 284 -1.07 22.09 -17.40
CA GLN A 284 -0.66 21.49 -16.16
C GLN A 284 0.00 20.15 -16.47
N LYS A 285 1.17 19.89 -15.88
CA LYS A 285 1.80 18.57 -15.98
C LYS A 285 1.34 17.72 -14.80
N LEU A 286 0.70 16.60 -15.10
CA LEU A 286 0.26 15.62 -14.10
C LEU A 286 1.19 14.42 -14.16
N PRO A 287 1.83 14.04 -13.04
CA PRO A 287 2.65 12.84 -13.02
C PRO A 287 1.76 11.60 -13.25
N THR A 288 2.32 10.65 -13.99
CA THR A 288 1.65 9.40 -14.36
C THR A 288 2.51 8.21 -14.01
N LEU A 289 1.87 7.19 -13.46
CA LEU A 289 2.47 5.90 -13.15
C LEU A 289 1.80 4.82 -13.98
N THR A 290 2.55 4.09 -14.81
CA THR A 290 2.01 3.07 -15.72
C THR A 290 2.50 1.69 -15.34
N LEU A 291 1.58 0.73 -15.29
CA LEU A 291 1.85 -0.70 -15.22
C LEU A 291 1.47 -1.34 -16.56
N GLY A 292 2.44 -1.87 -17.27
CA GLY A 292 2.25 -2.65 -18.49
C GLY A 292 2.36 -4.14 -18.21
N PHE A 293 1.55 -4.96 -18.88
CA PHE A 293 1.62 -6.43 -18.77
C PHE A 293 1.09 -7.10 -20.04
N THR A 294 1.53 -8.33 -20.29
CA THR A 294 1.12 -9.11 -21.46
C THR A 294 0.39 -10.38 -21.06
N LEU A 295 -0.89 -10.47 -21.44
CA LEU A 295 -1.71 -11.67 -21.31
C LEU A 295 -1.46 -12.61 -22.48
N THR A 296 -1.26 -13.90 -22.20
CA THR A 296 -1.10 -14.93 -23.24
C THR A 296 -2.30 -15.87 -23.24
N ARG A 297 -2.95 -16.09 -24.39
CA ARG A 297 -4.10 -17.01 -24.46
C ARG A 297 -3.64 -18.47 -24.40
N ARG A 298 -4.43 -19.32 -23.74
CA ARG A 298 -4.35 -20.79 -23.80
C ARG A 298 -5.20 -21.28 -24.97
N PRO A 299 -4.61 -21.71 -26.10
CA PRO A 299 -5.37 -22.01 -27.31
C PRO A 299 -6.12 -23.36 -27.25
N HIS A 300 -5.79 -24.23 -26.30
CA HIS A 300 -6.24 -25.63 -26.24
C HIS A 300 -7.75 -25.82 -26.45
N PHE A 301 -8.59 -25.01 -25.81
CA PHE A 301 -10.04 -25.12 -25.97
C PHE A 301 -10.48 -24.85 -27.43
N MET A 302 -9.87 -23.88 -28.08
CA MET A 302 -10.19 -23.49 -29.46
C MET A 302 -9.55 -24.47 -30.47
N GLU A 303 -8.37 -24.99 -30.18
CA GLU A 303 -7.73 -26.03 -30.99
C GLU A 303 -8.62 -27.28 -31.10
N VAL A 304 -9.10 -27.78 -29.96
CA VAL A 304 -9.88 -29.03 -29.90
C VAL A 304 -11.30 -28.85 -30.45
N ASN A 305 -11.96 -27.72 -30.14
CA ASN A 305 -13.39 -27.56 -30.45
C ASN A 305 -13.68 -26.76 -31.72
N LEU A 306 -12.76 -25.93 -32.19
CA LEU A 306 -12.96 -25.09 -33.37
C LEU A 306 -12.02 -25.50 -34.51
N ILE A 307 -10.71 -25.50 -34.28
CA ILE A 307 -9.72 -25.71 -35.35
C ILE A 307 -9.75 -27.16 -35.85
N THR A 308 -9.64 -28.14 -34.96
CA THR A 308 -9.53 -29.56 -35.32
C THR A 308 -10.76 -30.04 -36.11
N PRO A 309 -12.01 -29.77 -35.68
CA PRO A 309 -13.18 -30.17 -36.45
C PRO A 309 -13.23 -29.50 -37.83
N THR A 310 -12.93 -28.20 -37.92
CA THR A 310 -12.93 -27.49 -39.21
C THR A 310 -11.91 -28.10 -40.18
N ILE A 311 -10.69 -28.41 -39.72
CA ILE A 311 -9.68 -29.07 -40.55
C ILE A 311 -10.14 -30.47 -40.98
N LEU A 312 -10.75 -31.25 -40.08
CA LEU A 312 -11.23 -32.60 -40.41
C LEU A 312 -12.44 -32.61 -41.36
N THR A 313 -13.18 -31.50 -41.46
CA THR A 313 -14.30 -31.34 -42.40
C THR A 313 -13.91 -30.78 -43.77
N LEU A 314 -12.70 -30.25 -43.91
CA LEU A 314 -12.15 -29.74 -45.18
C LEU A 314 -11.50 -30.87 -45.99
#